data_AF-A0A511WPZ0-F1
#
_entry.id   AF-A0A511WPZ0-F1
#
_cell.length_a   1.000
_cell.length_b   1.000
_cell.length_c   1.000
_cell.angle_alpha   90.00
_cell.angle_beta   90.00
_cell.angle_gamma   90.00
#
_symmetry.space_group_name_H-M   'P 1'
#
loop_
_entity.id
_entity.type
_entity.pdbx_description
1 polymer ?
#
loop_
_entity_poly.entity_id
_entity_poly.type
_entity_poly.pdbx_seq_one_letter_code
_entity_poly.pdbx_strand_id
1 'polypeptide(L)'
;MSHRITSGNRLLFVTEPGGQVIEEGQTVDLTEEYPAGIDVSPFYTIRVAGGNRVVSEGAVTFKLLMKVNQVSFLTLDQITVYPGERFNRTYNVPGLGLGIKAEAENGSGVDAVDLVVIGFKF
;
A
#
# COMPACT_ATOMS: atom_id res chain seq x y z
N MET A 1 -2.11 -8.66 -25.72
CA MET A 1 -2.74 -7.35 -25.95
C MET A 1 -1.88 -6.27 -25.30
N SER A 2 -1.34 -5.34 -26.09
CA SER A 2 -0.48 -4.25 -25.62
C SER A 2 -1.35 -3.18 -24.96
N HIS A 3 -1.28 -3.06 -23.63
CA HIS A 3 -1.83 -1.89 -22.94
C HIS A 3 -0.92 -0.69 -23.25
N ARG A 4 -1.35 0.20 -24.15
CA ARG A 4 -0.69 1.50 -24.35
C ARG A 4 -0.92 2.36 -23.11
N ILE A 5 0.07 2.43 -22.24
CA ILE A 5 0.12 3.41 -21.15
C ILE A 5 0.83 4.64 -21.70
N THR A 6 0.14 5.79 -21.75
CA THR A 6 0.73 7.11 -22.05
C THR A 6 1.67 7.54 -20.92
N SER A 7 2.74 8.25 -21.26
CA SER A 7 3.74 8.72 -20.30
C SER A 7 3.14 9.59 -19.18
N GLY A 8 3.72 9.52 -17.98
CA GLY A 8 3.30 10.31 -16.82
C GLY A 8 2.94 9.49 -15.57
N ASN A 9 2.27 10.16 -14.64
CA ASN A 9 1.77 9.57 -13.39
C ASN A 9 0.42 8.89 -13.63
N ARG A 10 0.26 7.68 -13.12
CA ARG A 10 -0.98 6.91 -13.20
C ARG A 10 -1.39 6.41 -11.82
N LEU A 11 -2.63 6.69 -11.43
CA LEU A 11 -3.23 6.08 -10.25
C LEU A 11 -3.36 4.57 -10.47
N LEU A 12 -2.79 3.78 -9.57
CA LEU A 12 -2.83 2.31 -9.62
C LEU A 12 -3.80 1.74 -8.60
N PHE A 13 -3.88 2.35 -7.43
CA PHE A 13 -4.71 1.90 -6.32
C PHE A 13 -5.02 3.06 -5.38
N VAL A 14 -6.21 3.02 -4.77
CA VAL A 14 -6.60 3.88 -3.65
C VAL A 14 -7.60 3.12 -2.78
N THR A 15 -7.52 3.26 -1.46
CA THR A 15 -8.53 2.75 -0.55
C THR A 15 -9.88 3.44 -0.78
N GLU A 16 -10.97 2.75 -0.48
CA GLU A 16 -12.31 3.32 -0.62
C GLU A 16 -12.52 4.60 0.21
N PRO A 17 -13.42 5.50 -0.21
CA PRO A 17 -13.83 6.64 0.61
C PRO A 17 -14.34 6.17 1.97
N GLY A 18 -13.73 6.68 3.04
CA GLY A 18 -13.99 6.17 4.39
C GLY A 18 -12.81 5.41 5.00
N GLY A 19 -11.83 5.03 4.17
CA GLY A 19 -10.61 4.37 4.60
C GLY A 19 -10.85 2.89 4.89
N GLN A 20 -9.77 2.12 4.98
CA GLN A 20 -9.85 0.74 5.43
C GLN A 20 -9.86 0.71 6.95
N VAL A 21 -10.80 -0.04 7.52
CA VAL A 21 -10.89 -0.27 8.96
C VAL A 21 -10.06 -1.49 9.35
N ILE A 22 -9.32 -1.39 10.45
CA ILE A 22 -8.47 -2.44 11.01
C ILE A 22 -8.82 -2.56 12.49
N GLU A 23 -9.26 -3.74 12.90
CA GLU A 23 -9.49 -4.03 14.32
C GLU A 23 -8.16 -4.27 15.04
N GLU A 24 -8.15 -4.06 16.36
CA GLU A 24 -6.98 -4.25 17.22
C GLU A 24 -6.27 -5.60 17.00
N GLY A 25 -4.95 -5.56 16.89
CA GLY A 25 -4.11 -6.74 16.68
C GLY A 25 -4.34 -7.48 15.36
N GLN A 26 -5.24 -7.00 14.49
CA GLN A 26 -5.47 -7.60 13.17
C GLN A 26 -4.46 -7.11 12.15
N THR A 27 -4.20 -7.99 11.18
CA THR A 27 -3.52 -7.64 9.94
C THR A 27 -4.54 -7.74 8.81
N VAL A 28 -4.76 -6.63 8.11
CA VAL A 28 -5.63 -6.56 6.92
C VAL A 28 -4.77 -6.44 5.67
N ASP A 29 -5.09 -7.21 4.64
CA ASP A 29 -4.51 -7.03 3.31
C ASP A 29 -5.28 -5.92 2.59
N LEU A 30 -4.68 -4.74 2.48
CA LEU A 30 -5.30 -3.59 1.81
C LEU A 30 -5.46 -3.83 0.30
N THR A 31 -4.79 -4.84 -0.23
CA THR A 31 -4.78 -5.20 -1.64
C THR A 31 -5.43 -6.57 -1.88
N GLU A 32 -6.34 -7.01 -0.99
CA GLU A 32 -6.99 -8.32 -1.08
C GLU A 32 -7.67 -8.59 -2.43
N GLU A 33 -8.29 -7.56 -3.03
CA GLU A 33 -8.90 -7.63 -4.37
C GLU A 33 -7.90 -7.90 -5.50
N TYR A 34 -6.60 -7.77 -5.21
CA TYR A 34 -5.49 -7.99 -6.13
C TYR A 34 -4.66 -9.18 -5.64
N PRO A 35 -5.09 -10.44 -5.88
CA PRO A 35 -4.40 -11.63 -5.38
C PRO A 35 -2.97 -11.81 -5.95
N ALA A 36 -2.64 -11.13 -7.06
CA ALA A 36 -1.30 -11.08 -7.62
C ALA A 36 -0.48 -9.84 -7.17
N GLY A 37 -1.06 -8.98 -6.33
CA GLY A 37 -0.63 -7.61 -6.07
C GLY A 37 -1.09 -6.64 -7.16
N ILE A 38 -0.99 -5.34 -6.85
CA ILE A 38 -1.18 -4.26 -7.82
C ILE A 38 -0.09 -4.40 -8.89
N ASP A 39 -0.45 -4.50 -10.17
CA ASP A 39 0.52 -4.61 -11.26
C ASP A 39 1.34 -3.31 -11.38
N VAL A 40 2.62 -3.41 -11.01
CA VAL A 40 3.59 -2.32 -11.05
C VAL A 40 4.64 -2.52 -12.13
N SER A 41 4.65 -3.69 -12.78
CA SER A 41 5.62 -4.07 -13.82
C SER A 41 5.78 -3.08 -14.98
N PRO A 42 4.75 -2.30 -15.39
CA PRO A 42 4.90 -1.35 -16.48
C PRO A 42 5.64 -0.06 -16.11
N PHE A 43 5.87 0.20 -14.81
CA PHE A 43 6.33 1.49 -14.28
C PHE A 43 7.79 1.41 -13.79
N TYR A 44 8.51 2.53 -13.88
CA TYR A 44 9.89 2.61 -13.39
C TYR A 44 9.95 2.85 -11.89
N THR A 45 9.05 3.70 -11.40
CA THR A 45 8.91 4.03 -9.99
C THR A 45 7.45 4.01 -9.58
N ILE A 46 7.23 3.74 -8.30
CA ILE A 46 5.95 3.87 -7.63
C ILE A 46 6.08 4.86 -6.50
N ARG A 47 5.06 5.69 -6.33
CA ARG A 47 4.85 6.50 -5.15
C ARG A 47 3.75 5.85 -4.33
N VAL A 48 4.05 5.55 -3.08
CA VAL A 48 3.08 5.07 -2.10
C VAL A 48 2.91 6.16 -1.06
N ALA A 49 1.69 6.66 -0.93
CA ALA A 49 1.33 7.58 0.12
C ALA A 49 0.18 6.98 0.92
N GLY A 50 0.20 7.18 2.22
CA GLY A 50 -0.82 6.65 3.10
C GLY A 50 -0.75 7.34 4.45
N GLY A 51 -1.64 6.97 5.33
CA GLY A 51 -1.67 7.53 6.66
C GLY A 51 -2.64 6.84 7.56
N ASN A 52 -2.43 7.07 8.84
CA ASN A 52 -3.31 6.66 9.90
C ASN A 52 -4.22 7.84 10.25
N ARG A 53 -5.53 7.63 10.27
CA ARG A 53 -6.46 8.74 10.51
C ARG A 53 -6.37 9.20 11.97
N VAL A 54 -6.81 10.43 12.20
CA VAL A 54 -6.83 11.04 13.55
C VAL A 54 -7.80 10.32 14.49
N VAL A 55 -8.81 9.62 13.94
CA VAL A 55 -9.82 8.89 14.72
C VAL A 55 -9.35 7.52 15.19
N SER A 56 -8.18 7.06 14.73
CA SER A 56 -7.61 5.77 15.09
C SER A 56 -7.14 5.73 16.53
N GLU A 57 -7.24 4.58 17.17
CA GLU A 57 -6.90 4.41 18.59
C GLU A 57 -5.42 4.02 18.81
N GLY A 58 -4.75 3.48 17.79
CA GLY A 58 -3.39 2.97 17.87
C GLY A 58 -2.50 3.32 16.68
N ALA A 59 -1.23 2.91 16.79
CA ALA A 59 -0.29 2.98 15.67
C ALA A 59 -0.57 1.86 14.67
N VAL A 60 -0.43 2.16 13.37
CA VAL A 60 -0.59 1.17 12.30
C VAL A 60 0.72 1.01 11.55
N THR A 61 1.10 -0.24 11.34
CA THR A 61 2.28 -0.62 10.58
C THR A 61 1.89 -1.10 9.19
N PHE A 62 2.28 -0.34 8.17
CA PHE A 62 2.15 -0.71 6.77
C PHE A 62 3.35 -1.56 6.33
N LYS A 63 3.09 -2.71 5.73
CA LYS A 63 4.09 -3.60 5.13
C LYS A 63 3.89 -3.63 3.63
N LEU A 64 4.87 -3.12 2.90
CA LEU A 64 4.88 -3.11 1.44
C LEU A 64 5.62 -4.37 0.97
N LEU A 65 4.93 -5.23 0.25
CA LEU A 65 5.43 -6.52 -0.22
C LEU A 65 5.56 -6.48 -1.74
N MET A 66 6.79 -6.54 -2.24
CA MET A 66 7.08 -6.59 -3.67
C MET A 66 7.12 -8.04 -4.14
N LYS A 67 6.25 -8.38 -5.09
CA LYS A 67 6.30 -9.64 -5.81
C LYS A 67 7.33 -9.54 -6.93
N VAL A 68 8.44 -10.28 -6.84
CA VAL A 68 9.54 -10.21 -7.81
C VAL A 68 9.35 -11.18 -8.97
N ASN A 69 8.74 -12.34 -8.71
CA ASN A 69 8.39 -13.33 -9.72
C ASN A 69 7.10 -14.07 -9.29
N GLN A 70 6.76 -15.20 -9.93
CA GLN A 70 5.52 -15.92 -9.63
C GLN A 70 5.45 -16.48 -8.19
N VAL A 71 6.58 -16.74 -7.55
CA VAL A 71 6.68 -17.44 -6.24
C VAL A 71 7.45 -16.66 -5.17
N SER A 72 8.16 -15.59 -5.53
CA SER A 72 9.02 -14.84 -4.63
C SER A 72 8.44 -13.48 -4.29
N PHE A 73 8.34 -13.22 -2.99
CA PHE A 73 7.96 -11.94 -2.41
C PHE A 73 9.12 -11.42 -1.55
N LEU A 74 9.35 -10.11 -1.59
CA LEU A 74 10.32 -9.42 -0.76
C LEU A 74 9.61 -8.27 -0.04
N THR A 75 9.99 -8.00 1.21
CA THR A 75 9.56 -6.79 1.89
C THR A 75 10.29 -5.59 1.27
N LEU A 76 9.54 -4.68 0.68
CA LEU A 76 10.07 -3.44 0.09
C LEU A 76 10.32 -2.39 1.18
N ASP A 77 9.36 -2.21 2.08
CA ASP A 77 9.46 -1.27 3.19
C ASP A 77 8.47 -1.66 4.30
N GLN A 78 8.73 -1.18 5.52
CA GLN A 78 7.82 -1.25 6.64
C GLN A 78 7.76 0.11 7.32
N ILE A 79 6.54 0.65 7.47
CA ILE A 79 6.33 2.03 7.91
C ILE A 79 5.27 2.00 9.01
N THR A 80 5.66 2.41 10.21
CA THR A 80 4.73 2.62 11.31
C THR A 80 4.33 4.08 11.37
N VAL A 81 3.03 4.35 11.48
CA VAL A 81 2.45 5.70 11.60
C VAL A 81 1.46 5.76 12.77
N TYR A 82 1.58 6.83 13.55
CA TYR A 82 0.68 7.13 14.66
C TYR A 82 -0.60 7.85 14.19
N PRO A 83 -1.67 7.90 15.01
CA PRO A 83 -2.91 8.59 14.63
C PRO A 83 -2.67 10.02 14.14
N GLY A 84 -3.18 10.32 12.94
CA GLY A 84 -3.01 11.61 12.26
C GLY A 84 -1.73 11.74 11.41
N GLU A 85 -0.79 10.81 11.54
CA GLU A 85 0.43 10.82 10.74
C GLU A 85 0.22 10.27 9.32
N ARG A 86 1.07 10.76 8.42
CA ARG A 86 1.04 10.42 7.00
C ARG A 86 2.45 10.18 6.51
N PHE A 87 2.57 9.31 5.51
CA PHE A 87 3.80 9.08 4.79
C PHE A 87 3.60 9.26 3.28
N ASN A 88 4.70 9.59 2.60
CA ASN A 88 4.75 9.67 1.15
C ASN A 88 6.16 9.26 0.71
N ARG A 89 6.29 8.09 0.10
CA ARG A 89 7.57 7.50 -0.27
C ARG A 89 7.57 7.08 -1.74
N THR A 90 8.71 7.22 -2.39
CA THR A 90 8.92 6.80 -3.78
C THR A 90 9.90 5.64 -3.79
N TYR A 91 9.57 4.58 -4.52
CA TYR A 91 10.39 3.39 -4.67
C TYR A 91 10.65 3.11 -6.15
N ASN A 92 11.83 2.58 -6.43
CA ASN A 92 12.07 1.90 -7.70
C ASN A 92 11.28 0.59 -7.72
N VAL A 93 10.81 0.17 -8.89
CA VAL A 93 10.03 -1.07 -9.05
C VAL A 93 10.94 -2.17 -9.58
N PRO A 94 11.51 -3.05 -8.73
CA PRO A 94 12.28 -4.20 -9.20
C PRO A 94 11.42 -5.42 -9.54
N GLY A 95 10.10 -5.36 -9.29
CA GLY A 95 9.20 -6.51 -9.35
C GLY A 95 8.00 -6.34 -10.26
N LEU A 96 7.10 -7.30 -10.18
CA LEU A 96 5.90 -7.42 -11.01
C LEU A 96 4.65 -6.89 -10.32
N GLY A 97 4.55 -7.08 -8.99
CA GLY A 97 3.35 -6.75 -8.22
C GLY A 97 3.68 -6.13 -6.87
N LEU A 98 2.79 -5.28 -6.37
CA LEU A 98 2.86 -4.71 -5.03
C LEU A 98 1.66 -5.15 -4.20
N GLY A 99 1.89 -5.91 -3.14
CA GLY A 99 0.92 -6.18 -2.09
C GLY A 99 1.16 -5.24 -0.91
N ILE A 100 0.10 -4.81 -0.23
CA ILE A 100 0.21 -3.92 0.92
C ILE A 100 -0.66 -4.45 2.05
N LYS A 101 -0.04 -4.69 3.19
CA LYS A 101 -0.72 -5.09 4.42
C LYS A 101 -0.62 -3.97 5.44
N ALA A 102 -1.65 -3.84 6.27
CA ALA A 102 -1.65 -2.95 7.40
C ALA A 102 -1.97 -3.74 8.66
N GLU A 103 -1.17 -3.53 9.69
CA GLU A 103 -1.26 -4.21 10.98
C GLU A 103 -1.47 -3.17 12.07
N ALA A 104 -2.58 -3.31 12.80
CA ALA A 104 -2.86 -2.50 13.98
C ALA A 104 -2.03 -3.01 15.17
N GLU A 105 -1.46 -2.09 15.96
CA GLU A 105 -0.82 -2.46 17.22
C GLU A 105 -1.85 -3.06 18.21
N ASN A 106 -1.38 -3.88 19.14
CA ASN A 106 -2.24 -4.36 20.23
C ASN A 106 -2.62 -3.18 21.13
N GLY A 107 -3.89 -2.79 21.11
CA GLY A 107 -4.48 -1.72 21.91
C GLY A 107 -5.94 -2.02 22.22
N SER A 108 -6.67 -1.02 22.72
CA SER A 108 -8.13 -1.01 22.63
C SER A 108 -8.51 -0.25 21.37
N GLY A 109 -9.41 -0.79 20.53
CA GLY A 109 -10.15 0.01 19.55
C GLY A 109 -9.98 -0.34 18.09
N VAL A 110 -10.35 0.63 17.25
CA VAL A 110 -10.43 0.49 15.80
C VAL A 110 -9.57 1.54 15.12
N ASP A 111 -8.70 1.11 14.21
CA ASP A 111 -7.88 1.99 13.40
C ASP A 111 -8.47 2.16 12.00
N ALA A 112 -8.33 3.36 11.44
CA ALA A 112 -8.75 3.66 10.08
C ALA A 112 -7.57 4.22 9.28
N VAL A 113 -7.32 3.62 8.11
CA VAL A 113 -6.19 3.97 7.26
C VAL A 113 -6.60 4.37 5.85
N ASP A 114 -5.81 5.26 5.26
CA ASP A 114 -5.90 5.61 3.84
C ASP A 114 -4.61 5.24 3.13
N LEU A 115 -4.73 4.82 1.88
CA LEU A 115 -3.59 4.45 1.04
C LEU A 115 -3.84 4.81 -0.43
N VAL A 116 -2.81 5.29 -1.10
CA VAL A 116 -2.79 5.55 -2.54
C VAL A 116 -1.46 5.10 -3.15
N VAL A 117 -1.54 4.45 -4.31
CA VAL A 117 -0.38 4.02 -5.10
C VAL A 117 -0.44 4.65 -6.48
N ILE A 118 0.65 5.32 -6.87
CA ILE A 118 0.79 5.98 -8.16
C ILE A 118 2.03 5.44 -8.86
N GLY A 119 1.86 4.93 -10.07
CA GLY A 119 2.96 4.48 -10.93
C GLY A 119 3.44 5.61 -11.83
N PHE A 120 4.74 5.67 -12.09
CA PHE A 120 5.33 6.63 -13.02
C PHE A 120 6.12 5.92 -14.12
N LYS A 121 5.87 6.34 -15.36
CA LYS A 121 6.55 5.83 -16.56
C LYS A 121 6.82 6.97 -17.54
N PHE A 122 7.99 6.97 -18.18
CA PHE A 122 8.34 7.86 -19.28
C PHE A 122 7.79 7.38 -20.62
#